data_AF-A0A2C4Q9W2-F1
#
_entry.id   AF-A0A2C4Q9W2-F1
#
_cell.length_a   1.000
_cell.length_b   1.000
_cell.length_c   1.000
_cell.angle_alpha   90.00
_cell.angle_beta   90.00
_cell.angle_gamma   90.00
#
_symmetry.space_group_name_H-M   'P 1'
#
loop_
_entity.id
_entity.type
_entity.pdbx_description
1 polymer ?
#
loop_
_entity_poly.entity_id
_entity_poly.type
_entity_poly.pdbx_seq_one_letter_code
_entity_poly.pdbx_strand_id
1 'polypeptide(L)'
;MNIKEVSKAVQAIRLAGNEDGIISIRGNEVHLNNETFESVIAEYRMKPIIANRDSEDHPYEVSFISENAIYYSIYTSERMEEKIGGIPNSRKLNGSR
;
A
#
# COMPACT_ATOMS: atom_id res chain seq x y z
N MET A 1 -14.63 -1.73 -27.34
CA MET A 1 -13.22 -1.52 -26.97
C MET A 1 -12.38 -2.64 -27.59
N ASN A 2 -11.40 -2.31 -28.41
CA ASN A 2 -10.49 -3.26 -29.07
C ASN A 2 -9.12 -3.32 -28.37
N ILE A 3 -8.28 -4.30 -28.69
CA ILE A 3 -6.98 -4.51 -28.02
C ILE A 3 -6.03 -3.31 -28.12
N LYS A 4 -6.09 -2.52 -29.19
CA LYS A 4 -5.27 -1.31 -29.33
C LYS A 4 -5.74 -0.19 -28.39
N GLU A 5 -7.06 -0.05 -28.23
CA GLU A 5 -7.64 0.89 -27.27
C GLU A 5 -7.33 0.48 -25.83
N VAL A 6 -7.42 -0.80 -25.51
CA VAL A 6 -7.01 -1.35 -24.20
C VAL A 6 -5.53 -1.07 -23.95
N SER A 7 -4.66 -1.32 -24.94
CA SER A 7 -3.22 -1.08 -24.78
C SER A 7 -2.88 0.38 -24.53
N LYS A 8 -3.59 1.33 -25.15
CA LYS A 8 -3.40 2.77 -24.90
C LYS A 8 -3.82 3.15 -23.49
N ALA A 9 -4.97 2.64 -23.02
CA ALA A 9 -5.43 2.88 -21.66
C ALA A 9 -4.44 2.32 -20.62
N VAL A 10 -3.92 1.11 -20.85
CA VAL A 10 -2.90 0.50 -19.97
C VAL A 10 -1.62 1.32 -19.93
N GLN A 11 -1.14 1.83 -21.07
CA GLN A 11 0.05 2.69 -21.09
C GLN A 11 -0.17 4.01 -20.37
N ALA A 12 -1.31 4.65 -20.55
CA ALA A 12 -1.65 5.89 -19.84
C ALA A 12 -1.72 5.67 -18.32
N ILE A 13 -2.32 4.56 -17.86
CA ILE A 13 -2.38 4.20 -16.44
C ILE A 13 -0.98 3.91 -15.88
N ARG A 14 -0.12 3.22 -16.65
CA ARG A 14 1.26 2.94 -16.22
C ARG A 14 2.11 4.20 -16.07
N LEU A 15 1.94 5.16 -16.98
CA LEU A 15 2.64 6.44 -16.91
C LEU A 15 2.21 7.24 -15.68
N ALA A 16 0.90 7.36 -15.44
CA ALA A 16 0.36 8.03 -14.25
C ALA A 16 0.73 7.31 -12.94
N GLY A 17 0.68 5.97 -12.92
CA GLY A 17 0.99 5.18 -11.73
C GLY A 17 2.45 5.26 -11.28
N ASN A 18 3.39 5.51 -12.20
CA ASN A 18 4.80 5.70 -11.87
C ASN A 18 5.11 7.04 -11.19
N GLU A 19 4.32 8.10 -11.46
CA GLU A 19 4.55 9.43 -10.87
C GLU A 19 3.85 9.59 -9.52
N ASP A 20 2.64 9.05 -9.36
CA ASP A 20 1.82 9.23 -8.14
C ASP A 20 1.95 8.07 -7.14
N GLY A 21 2.70 7.02 -7.49
CA GLY A 21 2.88 5.81 -6.67
C GLY A 21 1.63 4.92 -6.57
N ILE A 22 0.67 5.09 -7.48
CA ILE A 22 -0.51 4.23 -7.62
C ILE A 22 -0.14 3.02 -8.49
N ILE A 23 -0.10 1.84 -7.87
CA ILE A 23 0.21 0.58 -8.57
C ILE A 23 -1.02 0.08 -9.34
N SER A 24 -2.20 0.10 -8.72
CA SER A 24 -3.44 -0.35 -9.37
C SER A 24 -4.69 0.11 -8.64
N ILE A 25 -5.81 0.22 -9.36
CA ILE A 25 -7.14 0.46 -8.77
C ILE A 25 -8.06 -0.70 -9.16
N ARG A 26 -8.74 -1.30 -8.18
CA ARG A 26 -9.66 -2.42 -8.36
C ARG A 26 -10.94 -2.16 -7.57
N GLY A 27 -12.00 -1.77 -8.28
CA GLY A 27 -13.23 -1.33 -7.60
C GLY A 27 -12.95 -0.11 -6.73
N ASN A 28 -13.17 -0.23 -5.41
CA ASN A 28 -12.86 0.81 -4.42
C ASN A 28 -11.51 0.60 -3.73
N GLU A 29 -10.69 -0.36 -4.17
CA GLU A 29 -9.37 -0.63 -3.62
C GLU A 29 -8.28 0.06 -4.44
N VAL A 30 -7.40 0.80 -3.77
CA VAL A 30 -6.27 1.53 -4.35
C VAL A 30 -4.99 0.94 -3.79
N HIS A 31 -4.24 0.26 -4.66
CA HIS A 31 -2.92 -0.27 -4.35
C HIS A 31 -1.88 0.82 -4.55
N LEU A 32 -1.20 1.19 -3.48
CA LEU A 32 -0.11 2.14 -3.47
C LEU A 32 1.23 1.43 -3.27
N ASN A 33 2.30 2.00 -3.80
CA ASN A 33 3.64 1.63 -3.34
C ASN A 33 3.82 2.02 -1.86
N ASN A 34 4.85 1.47 -1.22
CA ASN A 34 5.03 1.66 0.22
C ASN A 34 5.31 3.14 0.58
N GLU A 35 6.07 3.86 -0.25
CA GLU A 35 6.45 5.26 -0.02
C GLU A 35 5.24 6.20 -0.01
N THR A 36 4.38 6.10 -1.03
CA THR A 36 3.14 6.86 -1.12
C THR A 36 2.19 6.46 -0.01
N PHE A 37 2.06 5.16 0.29
CA PHE A 37 1.22 4.69 1.38
C PHE A 37 1.63 5.27 2.74
N GLU A 38 2.93 5.23 3.06
CA GLU A 38 3.48 5.75 4.33
C GLU A 38 3.30 7.27 4.45
N SER A 39 3.44 8.00 3.33
CA SER A 39 3.23 9.44 3.29
C SER A 39 1.76 9.80 3.55
N VAL A 40 0.84 9.12 2.87
CA VAL A 40 -0.60 9.39 2.99
C VAL A 40 -1.12 8.97 4.36
N ILE A 41 -0.76 7.79 4.87
CA ILE A 41 -1.27 7.33 6.18
C ILE A 41 -0.81 8.24 7.33
N ALA A 42 0.39 8.84 7.21
CA ALA A 42 0.89 9.81 8.17
C ALA A 42 0.07 11.12 8.16
N GLU A 43 -0.36 11.58 6.98
CA GLU A 43 -1.19 12.77 6.82
C GLU A 43 -2.57 12.58 7.46
N TYR A 44 -3.23 11.45 7.16
CA TYR A 44 -4.57 11.16 7.70
C TYR A 44 -4.56 10.74 9.19
N ARG A 45 -3.38 10.47 9.77
CA ARG A 45 -3.20 9.98 11.16
C ARG A 45 -4.09 8.77 11.48
N MET A 46 -4.36 7.94 10.47
CA MET A 46 -5.20 6.77 10.61
C MET A 46 -4.39 5.61 11.19
N LYS A 47 -5.03 4.81 12.03
CA LYS A 47 -4.45 3.54 12.46
C LYS A 47 -4.63 2.50 11.34
N PRO A 48 -3.56 1.98 10.74
CA PRO A 48 -3.70 0.96 9.71
C PRO A 48 -4.24 -0.35 10.27
N ILE A 49 -4.93 -1.10 9.41
CA ILE A 49 -5.21 -2.51 9.56
C ILE A 49 -4.05 -3.27 8.94
N ILE A 50 -3.52 -4.27 9.66
CA ILE A 50 -2.44 -5.14 9.16
C ILE A 50 -3.01 -6.55 9.04
N ALA A 51 -3.03 -7.09 7.83
CA ALA A 51 -3.45 -8.45 7.53
C ALA A 51 -2.25 -9.31 7.10
N ASN A 52 -2.22 -10.57 7.52
CA ASN A 52 -1.24 -11.52 7.03
C ASN A 52 -1.69 -12.06 5.67
N ARG A 53 -0.74 -12.27 4.76
CA ARG A 53 -0.92 -12.85 3.44
C ARG A 53 -0.23 -14.20 3.37
N ASP A 54 -0.73 -15.07 2.50
CA ASP A 54 -0.09 -16.34 2.17
C ASP A 54 1.02 -16.11 1.14
N SER A 55 2.08 -15.43 1.56
CA SER A 55 3.26 -15.12 0.74
C SER A 55 4.49 -15.00 1.64
N GLU A 56 5.56 -15.74 1.32
CA GLU A 56 6.81 -15.67 2.07
C GLU A 56 7.56 -14.34 1.85
N ASP A 57 7.59 -13.86 0.60
CA ASP A 57 8.28 -12.61 0.24
C ASP A 57 7.51 -11.37 0.74
N HIS A 58 6.17 -11.43 0.67
CA HIS A 58 5.28 -10.32 0.96
C HIS A 58 4.15 -10.71 1.92
N PRO A 59 4.49 -11.06 3.18
CA PRO A 59 3.56 -11.65 4.12
C PRO A 59 2.55 -10.67 4.71
N TYR A 60 2.65 -9.38 4.43
CA TYR A 60 1.80 -8.37 5.06
C TYR A 60 1.08 -7.50 4.04
N GLU A 61 -0.19 -7.25 4.32
CA GLU A 61 -0.96 -6.17 3.72
C GLU A 61 -1.27 -5.13 4.80
N VAL A 62 -1.05 -3.86 4.47
CA VAL A 62 -1.34 -2.75 5.36
C VAL A 62 -2.36 -1.87 4.65
N SER A 63 -3.46 -1.56 5.31
CA SER A 63 -4.56 -0.81 4.71
C SER A 63 -5.22 0.18 5.64
N PHE A 64 -5.85 1.21 5.06
CA PHE A 64 -6.75 2.11 5.76
C PHE A 64 -7.91 2.51 4.85
N ILE A 65 -9.00 2.97 5.44
CA ILE A 65 -10.21 3.38 4.72
C ILE A 65 -10.32 4.90 4.81
N SER A 66 -10.48 5.56 3.67
CA SER A 66 -10.77 6.99 3.58
C SER A 66 -11.71 7.24 2.39
N GLU A 67 -12.66 8.16 2.54
CA GLU A 67 -13.55 8.60 1.46
C GLU A 67 -14.19 7.46 0.63
N ASN A 68 -14.66 6.40 1.30
CA ASN A 68 -15.25 5.19 0.71
C ASN A 68 -14.29 4.33 -0.16
N ALA A 69 -12.99 4.61 -0.13
CA ALA A 69 -11.95 3.81 -0.75
C ALA A 69 -11.09 3.10 0.30
N ILE A 70 -10.60 1.91 -0.06
CA ILE A 70 -9.60 1.18 0.71
C ILE A 70 -8.25 1.45 0.06
N TYR A 71 -7.35 2.07 0.80
CA TYR A 71 -5.96 2.23 0.37
C TYR A 71 -5.14 1.13 1.01
N TYR A 72 -4.33 0.44 0.22
CA TYR A 72 -3.49 -0.64 0.73
C TYR A 72 -2.11 -0.65 0.08
N SER A 73 -1.16 -1.24 0.79
CA SER A 73 0.16 -1.55 0.29
C SER A 73 0.67 -2.86 0.88
N ILE A 74 1.55 -3.52 0.14
CA ILE A 74 2.05 -4.86 0.46
C ILE A 74 3.48 -4.74 0.97
N TYR A 75 3.79 -5.41 2.07
CA TYR A 75 5.05 -5.27 2.77
C TYR A 75 5.80 -6.59 2.92
N THR A 76 7.12 -6.49 2.86
CA THR A 76 8.04 -7.54 3.32
C THR A 76 8.11 -7.53 4.85
N SER A 77 8.62 -8.61 5.44
CA SER A 77 8.89 -8.64 6.89
C SER A 77 9.88 -7.56 7.33
N GLU A 78 10.95 -7.35 6.56
CA GLU A 78 11.96 -6.32 6.83
C GLU A 78 11.33 -4.93 6.90
N ARG A 79 10.53 -4.55 5.90
CA ARG A 79 9.92 -3.22 5.87
C ARG A 79 8.84 -3.03 6.94
N MET A 80 8.15 -4.11 7.35
CA MET A 80 7.25 -4.04 8.50
C MET A 80 7.98 -3.80 9.83
N GLU A 81 9.25 -4.19 9.97
CA GLU A 81 10.04 -3.90 11.17
C GLU A 81 10.41 -2.41 11.28
N GLU A 82 10.33 -1.68 10.18
CA GLU A 82 10.51 -0.23 10.10
C GLU A 82 9.24 0.52 10.56
N LYS A 83 9.34 1.84 10.74
CA LYS A 83 8.20 2.66 11.18
C LYS A 83 7.26 2.91 10.00
N ILE A 84 6.00 2.53 10.11
CA ILE A 84 4.98 2.86 9.11
C ILE A 84 4.41 4.25 9.45
N GLY A 85 4.58 5.23 8.57
CA GLY A 85 4.05 6.59 8.76
C GLY A 85 4.54 7.28 10.04
N GLY A 86 5.76 6.98 10.48
CA GLY A 86 6.33 7.52 11.72
C GLY A 86 5.86 6.83 13.02
N ILE A 87 4.94 5.88 12.95
CA ILE A 87 4.48 5.08 14.09
C ILE A 87 5.40 3.86 14.25
N PRO A 88 6.09 3.70 15.39
CA PRO A 88 6.89 2.50 15.64
C PRO A 88 6.02 1.26 15.62
N ASN A 89 6.42 0.24 14.85
CA ASN A 89 5.77 -1.06 14.94
C ASN A 89 5.97 -1.62 16.36
N SER A 90 4.87 -1.83 17.08
CA SER A 90 4.89 -2.27 18.48
C SER A 90 5.53 -3.64 18.68
N ARG A 91 5.72 -4.42 17.60
CA ARG A 91 6.47 -5.70 17.63
C ARG A 91 7.92 -5.52 18.13
N LYS A 92 8.56 -4.37 17.93
CA LYS A 92 9.93 -4.10 18.42
C LYS A 92 9.99 -3.77 19.92
N LEU A 93 8.88 -3.39 20.55
CA LEU A 93 8.85 -3.02 21.98
C LEU A 93 8.75 -4.24 22.92
N ASN A 94 8.37 -5.42 22.40
CA ASN A 94 8.22 -6.63 23.21
C ASN A 94 9.43 -7.59 23.14
N GLY A 95 10.48 -7.26 22.39
CA GLY A 95 11.69 -8.09 22.25
C GLY A 95 12.83 -7.76 23.23
N SER A 96 12.65 -6.75 24.09
CA SER A 96 13.65 -6.34 25.08
C SER A 96 13.15 -6.64 26.50
N ARG A 97 13.17 -7.91 26.91
CA ARG A 97 13.15 -8.32 28.32
C ARG A 97 14.07 -9.49 28.55
#